data_AF-A0A1W0WSV1-F1
#
_entry.id   AF-A0A1W0WSV1-F1
#
_cell.length_a   1.000
_cell.length_b   1.000
_cell.length_c   1.000
_cell.angle_alpha   90.00
_cell.angle_beta   90.00
_cell.angle_gamma   90.00
#
_symmetry.space_group_name_H-M   'P 1'
#
loop_
_entity.id
_entity.type
_entity.pdbx_description
1 polymer ?
#
loop_
_entity_poly.entity_id
_entity_poly.type
_entity_poly.pdbx_seq_one_letter_code
_entity_poly.pdbx_strand_id
1 'polypeptide(L)'
;MSASSSPVGPVPNMTTAASPCSSTSNRDDATVRERSRMHNLNYAFDRLRLVVPRANLADHQRLSKIATLRLAIHYIHALRSILLAGGGHIRPIRPIHGQVVSRAQQERPQKKSTHRRQQRTRNSR
;
A
#
# COMPACT_ATOMS: atom_id res chain seq x y z
N MET A 1 11.83 -29.49 56.06
CA MET A 1 11.40 -29.60 54.65
C MET A 1 11.67 -28.28 53.98
N SER A 2 12.01 -28.34 52.69
CA SER A 2 12.05 -27.23 51.71
C SER A 2 13.35 -26.42 51.64
N ALA A 3 13.97 -26.17 50.49
CA ALA A 3 14.07 -26.87 49.21
C ALA A 3 15.22 -26.15 48.50
N SER A 4 16.28 -26.86 48.18
CA SER A 4 17.41 -26.39 47.37
C SER A 4 16.95 -26.08 45.94
N SER A 5 17.22 -24.88 45.44
CA SER A 5 17.02 -24.53 44.03
C SER A 5 18.34 -24.01 43.45
N SER A 6 19.04 -24.90 42.73
CA SER A 6 20.30 -24.68 42.06
C SER A 6 20.17 -23.73 40.84
N PRO A 7 21.26 -23.04 40.44
CA PRO A 7 21.24 -22.14 39.29
C PRO A 7 21.19 -22.94 37.98
N VAL A 8 20.33 -22.50 37.06
CA VAL A 8 20.26 -23.01 35.70
C VAL A 8 21.53 -22.59 34.95
N GLY A 9 22.38 -23.56 34.64
CA GLY A 9 23.55 -23.38 33.78
C GLY A 9 23.16 -23.15 32.31
N PRO A 10 24.08 -22.63 31.48
CA PRO A 10 23.83 -22.42 30.05
C PRO A 10 23.85 -23.76 29.32
N VAL A 11 22.78 -24.04 28.59
CA VAL A 11 22.69 -25.21 27.70
C VAL A 11 23.68 -25.08 26.53
N PRO A 12 24.60 -26.02 26.32
CA PRO A 12 25.48 -26.01 25.15
C PRO A 12 24.72 -26.62 23.97
N ASN A 13 24.38 -25.81 22.97
CA ASN A 13 23.80 -26.34 21.73
C ASN A 13 24.93 -26.95 20.87
N MET A 14 24.85 -28.27 20.67
CA MET A 14 25.80 -29.06 19.89
C MET A 14 25.70 -28.68 18.41
N THR A 15 26.84 -28.31 17.84
CA THR A 15 27.26 -28.56 16.45
C THR A 15 26.16 -28.73 15.40
N THR A 16 25.93 -27.69 14.61
CA THR A 16 25.71 -27.89 13.17
C THR A 16 26.50 -26.82 12.45
N ALA A 17 27.57 -27.25 11.79
CA ALA A 17 28.40 -26.42 10.94
C ALA A 17 27.51 -25.72 9.90
N ALA A 18 27.34 -24.41 10.05
CA ALA A 18 26.75 -23.59 9.01
C ALA A 18 27.75 -23.56 7.85
N SER A 19 27.46 -24.29 6.78
CA SER A 19 28.04 -24.08 5.46
C SER A 19 28.10 -22.58 5.16
N PRO A 20 29.17 -22.04 4.56
CA PRO A 20 29.21 -20.63 4.21
C PRO A 20 28.18 -20.38 3.10
N CYS A 21 27.01 -19.92 3.52
CA CYS A 21 25.87 -19.61 2.69
C CYS A 21 26.24 -18.43 1.77
N SER A 22 26.65 -18.70 0.52
CA SER A 22 26.77 -17.66 -0.52
C SER A 22 25.43 -16.99 -0.87
N SER A 23 24.32 -17.44 -0.26
CA SER A 23 22.97 -16.91 -0.40
C SER A 23 22.61 -15.80 0.59
N THR A 24 23.37 -15.60 1.68
CA THR A 24 23.09 -14.53 2.66
C THR A 24 23.56 -13.17 2.16
N SER A 25 24.76 -13.10 1.57
CA SER A 25 25.31 -11.86 0.99
C SER A 25 24.40 -11.26 -0.10
N ASN A 26 23.90 -12.10 -1.02
CA ASN A 26 22.99 -11.67 -2.08
C ASN A 26 21.65 -11.14 -1.53
N ARG A 27 21.16 -11.68 -0.41
CA ARG A 27 19.93 -11.22 0.27
C ARG A 27 20.16 -9.89 0.99
N ASP A 28 21.31 -9.73 1.64
CA ASP A 28 21.69 -8.51 2.31
C ASP A 28 21.85 -7.37 1.30
N ASP A 29 22.52 -7.63 0.18
CA ASP A 29 22.67 -6.68 -0.93
C ASP A 29 21.33 -6.32 -1.58
N ALA A 30 20.41 -7.27 -1.70
CA ALA A 30 19.05 -7.00 -2.17
C ALA A 30 18.27 -6.11 -1.19
N THR A 31 18.42 -6.35 0.11
CA THR A 31 17.75 -5.57 1.17
C THR A 31 18.29 -4.13 1.21
N VAL A 32 19.60 -3.94 1.08
CA VAL A 32 20.22 -2.61 0.99
C VAL A 32 19.70 -1.86 -0.24
N ARG A 33 19.64 -2.52 -1.40
CA ARG A 33 19.10 -1.91 -2.62
C ARG A 33 17.65 -1.47 -2.46
N GLU A 34 16.79 -2.30 -1.88
CA GLU A 34 15.38 -1.94 -1.68
C GLU A 34 15.22 -0.80 -0.66
N ARG A 35 16.04 -0.77 0.40
CA ARG A 35 16.07 0.38 1.32
C ARG A 35 16.42 1.68 0.61
N SER A 36 17.45 1.68 -0.23
CA SER A 36 17.83 2.84 -1.04
C SER A 36 16.72 3.25 -2.01
N ARG A 37 16.06 2.28 -2.65
CA ARG A 37 14.90 2.53 -3.51
C ARG A 37 13.76 3.22 -2.76
N MET A 38 13.43 2.70 -1.57
CA MET A 38 12.40 3.29 -0.70
C MET A 38 12.80 4.65 -0.13
N HIS A 39 14.08 4.87 0.16
CA HIS A 39 14.58 6.17 0.58
C HIS A 39 14.36 7.23 -0.52
N ASN A 40 14.72 6.92 -1.76
CA ASN A 40 14.50 7.81 -2.91
C ASN A 40 13.00 8.11 -3.13
N LEU A 41 12.14 7.10 -3.01
CA LEU A 41 10.69 7.29 -3.10
C LEU A 41 10.18 8.22 -1.99
N ASN A 42 10.58 7.96 -0.75
CA ASN A 42 10.15 8.76 0.39
C ASN A 42 10.68 10.21 0.29
N TYR A 43 11.90 10.40 -0.22
CA TYR A 43 12.46 11.73 -0.48
C TYR A 43 11.63 12.49 -1.53
N ALA A 44 11.30 11.86 -2.66
CA ALA A 44 10.42 12.45 -3.67
C ALA A 44 9.03 12.78 -3.10
N PHE A 45 8.51 11.91 -2.23
CA PHE A 45 7.25 12.12 -1.55
C PHE A 45 7.29 13.34 -0.60
N ASP A 46 8.40 13.52 0.10
CA ASP A 46 8.61 14.69 0.96
C ASP A 46 8.70 15.98 0.16
N ARG A 47 9.37 15.96 -1.00
CA ARG A 47 9.34 17.10 -1.93
C ARG A 47 7.93 17.44 -2.40
N LEU A 48 7.10 16.44 -2.69
CA LEU A 48 5.69 16.68 -3.03
C LEU A 48 4.96 17.38 -1.88
N ARG A 49 5.17 16.98 -0.63
CA ARG A 49 4.54 17.64 0.53
C ARG A 49 4.86 19.13 0.58
N LEU A 50 6.06 19.56 0.19
CA LEU A 50 6.46 20.97 0.23
C LEU A 50 5.63 21.86 -0.70
N VAL A 51 5.19 21.32 -1.85
CA VAL A 51 4.43 22.08 -2.85
C VAL A 51 2.92 21.92 -2.74
N VAL A 52 2.45 20.92 -1.98
CA VAL A 52 1.02 20.68 -1.75
C VAL A 52 0.52 21.64 -0.64
N PRO A 53 -0.51 22.47 -0.90
CA PRO A 53 -1.05 23.39 0.10
C PRO A 53 -1.57 22.65 1.34
N ARG A 54 -1.26 23.13 2.55
CA ARG A 54 -1.67 22.49 3.82
C ARG A 54 -2.37 23.51 4.73
N ALA A 55 -3.49 24.07 4.26
CA ALA A 55 -4.16 25.20 4.91
C ALA A 55 -4.60 24.96 6.38
N ASN A 56 -4.76 23.70 6.81
CA ASN A 56 -5.34 23.35 8.11
C ASN A 56 -4.39 22.51 8.99
N LEU A 57 -3.08 22.60 8.77
CA LEU A 57 -2.10 21.77 9.48
C LEU A 57 -1.10 22.66 10.21
N ALA A 58 -0.81 22.34 11.47
CA ALA A 58 0.24 23.04 12.22
C ALA A 58 1.60 22.90 11.50
N ASP A 59 2.47 23.92 11.64
CA ASP A 59 3.71 24.05 10.86
C ASP A 59 4.63 22.82 10.89
N HIS A 60 4.58 22.05 11.98
CA HIS A 60 5.41 20.86 12.17
C HIS A 60 4.71 19.54 11.83
N GLN A 61 3.41 19.56 11.54
CA GLN A 61 2.66 18.34 11.30
C GLN A 61 2.71 17.96 9.80
N ARG A 62 2.98 16.67 9.54
CA ARG A 62 3.15 16.13 8.18
C ARG A 62 1.85 15.49 7.70
N LEU A 63 1.48 15.74 6.45
CA LEU A 63 0.38 15.03 5.80
C LEU A 63 0.72 13.54 5.63
N SER A 64 -0.27 12.66 5.87
CA SER A 64 -0.15 11.24 5.57
C SER A 64 0.09 11.00 4.07
N LYS A 65 0.57 9.80 3.70
CA LYS A 65 0.82 9.47 2.29
C LYS A 65 -0.47 9.60 1.44
N ILE A 66 -1.57 9.04 1.93
CA ILE A 66 -2.85 9.11 1.22
C ILE A 66 -3.39 10.55 1.13
N ALA A 67 -3.27 11.33 2.20
CA ALA A 67 -3.77 12.71 2.22
C ALA A 67 -2.98 13.59 1.25
N THR A 68 -1.66 13.46 1.22
CA THR A 68 -0.78 14.21 0.30
C THR A 68 -1.15 13.92 -1.16
N LEU A 69 -1.35 12.64 -1.53
CA LEU A 69 -1.72 12.27 -2.89
C LEU A 69 -3.10 12.82 -3.29
N ARG A 70 -4.09 12.70 -2.41
CA ARG A 70 -5.43 13.25 -2.66
C ARG A 70 -5.38 14.77 -2.88
N LEU A 71 -4.63 15.46 -2.03
CA LEU A 71 -4.53 16.91 -2.09
C LEU A 71 -3.71 17.39 -3.29
N ALA A 72 -2.67 16.66 -3.70
CA ALA A 72 -1.94 16.94 -4.93
C ALA A 72 -2.84 16.85 -6.18
N ILE A 73 -3.69 15.83 -6.27
CA ILE A 73 -4.67 15.69 -7.37
C ILE A 73 -5.61 16.89 -7.39
N HIS A 74 -6.21 17.22 -6.25
CA HIS A 74 -7.10 18.39 -6.15
C HIS A 74 -6.38 19.69 -6.51
N TYR A 75 -5.14 19.85 -6.08
CA TYR A 75 -4.36 21.05 -6.35
C TYR A 75 -4.05 21.21 -7.84
N ILE A 76 -3.66 20.13 -8.53
CA ILE A 76 -3.49 20.13 -9.99
C ILE A 76 -4.80 20.54 -10.69
N HIS A 77 -5.95 20.00 -10.26
CA HIS A 77 -7.25 20.40 -10.81
C HIS A 77 -7.58 21.87 -10.57
N ALA A 78 -7.32 22.40 -9.37
CA ALA A 78 -7.56 23.80 -9.04
C ALA A 78 -6.69 24.72 -9.91
N LEU A 79 -5.39 24.44 -10.02
CA LEU A 79 -4.47 25.20 -10.89
C LEU A 79 -4.92 25.15 -12.35
N ARG A 80 -5.35 23.98 -12.84
CA ARG A 80 -5.90 23.81 -14.19
C ARG A 80 -7.12 24.72 -14.42
N SER A 81 -8.06 24.75 -13.47
CA SER A 81 -9.26 25.58 -13.57
C SER A 81 -8.92 27.08 -13.59
N ILE A 82 -8.00 27.53 -12.74
CA ILE A 82 -7.56 28.94 -12.69
C ILE A 82 -6.93 29.35 -14.03
N LEU A 83 -6.05 28.51 -14.57
CA LEU A 83 -5.38 28.78 -15.85
C LEU A 83 -6.38 28.84 -17.02
N LEU A 84 -7.36 27.93 -17.06
CA LEU A 84 -8.41 27.95 -18.09
C LEU A 84 -9.32 29.18 -17.97
N ALA A 85 -9.67 29.58 -16.75
CA ALA A 85 -10.46 30.78 -16.49
C ALA A 85 -9.72 32.06 -16.95
N GLY A 86 -8.39 32.08 -16.83
CA GLY A 86 -7.54 33.15 -17.34
C GLY A 86 -7.28 33.11 -18.86
N GLY A 87 -8.00 32.27 -19.63
CA GLY A 87 -7.82 32.14 -21.08
C GLY A 87 -6.59 31.30 -21.50
N GLY A 88 -5.91 30.66 -20.54
CA GLY A 88 -4.76 29.81 -20.81
C GLY A 88 -5.14 28.51 -21.49
N HIS A 89 -4.41 28.12 -22.54
CA HIS A 89 -4.63 26.85 -23.23
C HIS A 89 -3.79 25.73 -22.61
N ILE A 90 -4.43 24.71 -22.02
CA ILE A 90 -3.74 23.53 -21.46
C ILE A 90 -3.81 22.35 -22.44
N ARG A 91 -2.65 21.92 -22.94
CA ARG A 91 -2.54 20.74 -23.81
C ARG A 91 -2.71 19.46 -22.97
N PRO A 92 -3.63 18.55 -23.31
CA PRO A 92 -3.79 17.30 -22.57
C PRO A 92 -2.54 16.42 -22.74
N ILE A 93 -1.98 15.95 -21.63
CA ILE A 93 -0.86 15.00 -21.63
C ILE A 93 -1.40 13.65 -22.12
N ARG A 94 -0.81 13.13 -23.20
CA ARG A 94 -1.11 11.77 -23.66
C ARG A 94 -0.48 10.77 -22.68
N PRO A 95 -1.25 9.81 -22.12
CA PRO A 95 -0.67 8.82 -21.25
C PRO A 95 0.36 7.98 -22.03
N ILE A 96 1.58 7.89 -21.48
CA ILE A 96 2.71 7.16 -22.09
C ILE A 96 2.54 5.64 -21.92
N HIS A 97 1.66 5.18 -21.02
CA HIS A 97 1.37 3.76 -20.80
C HIS A 97 -0.13 3.53 -20.55
N GLY A 98 -0.74 2.69 -21.40
CA GLY A 98 -1.98 1.95 -21.16
C GLY A 98 -3.26 2.79 -21.07
N GLN A 99 -4.21 2.54 -21.97
CA GLN A 99 -5.56 3.09 -21.90
C GLN A 99 -6.15 2.91 -20.49
N VAL A 100 -6.58 4.01 -19.88
CA VAL A 100 -7.49 3.95 -18.73
C VAL A 100 -8.79 3.38 -19.28
N VAL A 101 -9.05 2.10 -19.01
CA VAL A 101 -10.33 1.46 -19.32
C VAL A 101 -11.42 2.24 -18.57
N SER A 102 -12.23 2.99 -19.30
CA SER A 102 -13.44 3.61 -18.78
C SER A 102 -14.31 2.51 -18.18
N ARG A 103 -14.39 2.46 -16.85
CA ARG A 103 -15.31 1.59 -16.12
C ARG A 103 -16.74 2.09 -16.34
N ALA A 104 -17.29 1.82 -17.51
CA ALA A 104 -18.71 1.91 -17.76
C ALA A 104 -19.44 0.88 -16.88
N GLN A 105 -20.59 1.30 -16.37
CA GLN A 105 -21.41 0.62 -15.38
C GLN A 105 -21.72 -0.82 -15.81
N GLN A 106 -21.14 -1.81 -15.12
CA GLN A 106 -21.66 -3.17 -15.16
C GLN A 106 -22.66 -3.31 -14.02
N GLU A 107 -23.92 -2.97 -14.30
CA GLU A 107 -25.03 -3.32 -13.43
C GLU A 107 -25.01 -4.85 -13.24
N ARG A 108 -24.86 -5.28 -11.99
CA ARG A 108 -25.01 -6.69 -11.62
C ARG A 108 -26.49 -7.05 -11.83
N PRO A 109 -26.83 -8.03 -12.69
CA PRO A 109 -28.20 -8.52 -12.74
C PRO A 109 -28.59 -9.17 -11.40
N GLN A 110 -29.64 -8.63 -10.78
CA GLN A 110 -30.29 -9.19 -9.59
C GLN A 110 -30.93 -10.54 -9.97
N LYS A 111 -30.33 -11.66 -9.55
CA LYS A 111 -30.97 -12.97 -9.68
C LYS A 111 -32.15 -13.05 -8.70
N LYS A 112 -33.37 -12.97 -9.25
CA LYS A 112 -34.62 -13.24 -8.51
C LYS A 112 -34.59 -14.70 -8.02
N SER A 113 -34.53 -14.87 -6.70
CA SER A 113 -34.62 -16.16 -6.03
C SER A 113 -36.03 -16.72 -6.21
N THR A 114 -36.20 -17.67 -7.13
CA THR A 114 -37.42 -18.47 -7.22
C THR A 114 -37.37 -19.55 -6.15
N HIS A 115 -38.16 -19.35 -5.08
CA HIS A 115 -38.47 -20.37 -4.09
C HIS A 115 -39.17 -21.56 -4.77
N ARG A 116 -38.43 -22.64 -5.04
CA ARG A 116 -39.03 -23.94 -5.36
C ARG A 116 -39.00 -24.83 -4.12
N ARG A 117 -40.02 -24.63 -3.29
CA ARG A 117 -40.47 -25.55 -2.25
C ARG A 117 -40.67 -26.93 -2.88
N GLN A 118 -39.69 -27.82 -2.70
CA GLN A 118 -39.86 -29.24 -2.99
C GLN A 118 -40.31 -29.94 -1.73
N GLN A 119 -41.50 -30.51 -1.86
CA GLN A 119 -42.20 -31.32 -0.88
C GLN A 119 -41.41 -32.60 -0.58
N ARG A 120 -41.49 -33.02 0.68
CA ARG A 120 -41.65 -34.40 1.15
C ARG A 120 -41.09 -35.50 0.23
N THR A 121 -40.10 -36.22 0.72
CA THR A 121 -40.26 -37.66 0.96
C THR A 121 -39.53 -38.05 2.25
N ARG A 122 -40.28 -38.76 3.10
CA ARG A 122 -39.78 -39.55 4.20
C ARG A 122 -39.04 -40.77 3.64
N ASN A 123 -38.07 -41.25 4.41
CA ASN A 123 -37.55 -42.63 4.53
C ASN A 123 -36.04 -42.71 4.29
N SER A 124 -35.30 -43.23 5.27
CA SER A 124 -34.97 -44.66 5.28
C SER A 124 -34.03 -44.99 6.43
N ARG A 125 -34.48 -45.96 7.25
CA ARG A 125 -33.71 -46.90 8.09
C ARG A 125 -32.73 -46.35 9.12
#